data_AF-A0A1Y4R5F4-F1
#
_entry.id   AF-A0A1Y4R5F4-F1
#
_cell.length_a   1.000
_cell.length_b   1.000
_cell.length_c   1.000
_cell.angle_alpha   90.00
_cell.angle_beta   90.00
_cell.angle_gamma   90.00
#
_symmetry.space_group_name_H-M   'P 1'
#
loop_
_entity.id
_entity.type
_entity.pdbx_description
1 polymer ?
#
loop_
_entity_poly.entity_id
_entity_poly.type
_entity_poly.pdbx_seq_one_letter_code
_entity_poly.pdbx_strand_id
1 'polypeptide(L)'
;MKLFPVILTDNGPEFSNPEAIEFDEDGNRRTYMFYCHPSSPFEKGDCEVNHEFIRRIAPKGKPFDPYTQKDINLMMSHINSYARPKLNDKTPLFVFALLFSKEVASYFGIEHIDPDKINLTQSLLSQR
;
A
#
# COMPACT_ATOMS: atom_id res chain seq x y z
N MET A 1 18.21 5.22 8.09
CA MET A 1 16.83 4.87 8.50
C MET A 1 16.33 3.77 7.58
N LYS A 2 15.71 2.70 8.09
CA LYS A 2 15.10 1.65 7.26
C LYS A 2 13.61 1.90 7.15
N LEU A 3 13.06 1.91 5.93
CA LEU A 3 11.65 2.20 5.68
C LEU A 3 10.76 1.00 5.99
N PHE A 4 11.20 -0.19 5.57
CA PHE A 4 10.53 -1.46 5.83
C PHE A 4 11.51 -2.40 6.53
N PRO A 5 11.77 -2.20 7.84
CA PRO A 5 12.68 -3.07 8.57
C PRO A 5 12.12 -4.48 8.75
N VAL A 6 10.79 -4.62 8.77
CA VAL A 6 10.06 -5.87 8.99
C VAL A 6 8.89 -5.91 8.02
N ILE A 7 8.64 -7.07 7.42
CA ILE A 7 7.48 -7.35 6.57
C ILE A 7 6.79 -8.59 7.12
N LEU A 8 5.47 -8.48 7.35
CA LEU A 8 4.61 -9.60 7.72
C LEU A 8 3.71 -9.95 6.54
N THR A 9 3.81 -11.17 6.02
CA THR A 9 2.99 -11.67 4.90
C THR A 9 2.16 -12.88 5.30
N ASP A 10 1.28 -13.32 4.41
CA ASP A 10 0.71 -14.67 4.49
C ASP A 10 1.66 -15.67 3.82
N ASN A 11 1.29 -16.95 3.87
CA ASN A 11 2.03 -18.06 3.27
C ASN A 11 1.75 -18.20 1.76
N GLY A 12 1.45 -17.09 1.07
CA GLY A 12 1.23 -17.06 -0.37
C GLY A 12 2.49 -17.51 -1.15
N PRO A 13 2.32 -18.20 -2.30
CA PRO A 13 3.44 -18.67 -3.11
C PRO A 13 4.34 -17.55 -3.62
N GLU A 14 3.82 -16.33 -3.79
CA GLU A 14 4.57 -15.13 -4.14
C GLU A 14 5.61 -14.73 -3.09
N PHE A 15 5.46 -15.21 -1.84
CA PHE A 15 6.38 -14.97 -0.74
C PHE A 15 7.20 -16.22 -0.37
N SER A 16 7.23 -17.25 -1.22
CA SER A 16 7.89 -18.53 -0.93
C SER A 16 9.42 -18.48 -0.96
N ASN A 17 10.01 -17.41 -1.50
CA ASN A 17 11.45 -17.18 -1.53
C ASN A 17 11.85 -15.98 -0.65
N PRO A 18 11.94 -16.15 0.68
CA PRO A 18 12.25 -15.06 1.60
C PRO A 18 13.65 -14.48 1.38
N GLU A 19 14.64 -15.28 0.99
CA GLU A 19 16.02 -14.78 0.81
C GLU A 19 16.09 -13.69 -0.27
N ALA A 20 15.39 -13.86 -1.40
CA ALA A 20 15.29 -12.85 -2.44
C ALA A 20 14.59 -11.55 -1.98
N ILE A 21 13.80 -11.62 -0.91
CA ILE A 21 13.11 -10.46 -0.34
C ILE A 21 13.98 -9.81 0.74
N GLU A 22 14.58 -10.61 1.62
CA GLU A 22 15.36 -10.16 2.78
C GLU A 22 16.70 -9.54 2.41
N PHE A 23 17.30 -9.95 1.29
CA PHE A 23 18.63 -9.52 0.85
C PHE A 23 18.60 -8.75 -0.48
N ASP A 24 19.59 -7.88 -0.70
CA ASP A 24 19.87 -7.26 -1.99
C ASP A 24 20.89 -8.07 -2.82
N GLU A 25 21.21 -7.57 -4.02
CA GLU A 25 22.13 -8.24 -4.97
C GLU A 25 23.56 -8.40 -4.41
N ASP A 26 23.96 -7.55 -3.45
CA ASP A 26 25.26 -7.58 -2.79
C ASP A 26 25.27 -8.48 -1.53
N GLY A 27 24.13 -9.11 -1.20
CA GLY A 27 23.97 -9.96 -0.02
C GLY A 27 23.77 -9.19 1.29
N ASN A 28 23.46 -7.89 1.24
CA ASN A 28 23.14 -7.12 2.43
C ASN A 28 21.67 -7.31 2.82
N ARG A 29 21.42 -7.49 4.11
CA ARG A 29 20.05 -7.66 4.62
C ARG A 29 19.28 -6.33 4.66
N ARG A 30 18.27 -6.19 3.81
CA ARG A 30 17.39 -5.02 3.73
C ARG A 30 16.16 -5.10 4.64
N THR A 31 15.59 -6.29 4.83
CA THR A 31 14.36 -6.50 5.65
C THR A 31 14.37 -7.86 6.36
N TYR A 32 13.41 -8.07 7.26
CA TYR A 32 13.09 -9.36 7.87
C TYR A 32 11.67 -9.78 7.48
N MET A 33 11.53 -10.99 6.97
CA MET A 33 10.25 -11.57 6.57
C MET A 33 9.68 -12.43 7.70
N PHE A 34 8.41 -12.19 8.02
CA PHE A 34 7.62 -13.00 8.94
C PHE A 34 6.33 -13.44 8.25
N TYR A 35 5.80 -14.58 8.69
CA TYR A 35 4.58 -15.16 8.14
C TYR A 35 3.51 -15.25 9.21
N CYS A 36 2.28 -14.95 8.82
CA CYS A 36 1.13 -15.11 9.69
C CYS A 36 0.93 -16.60 10.03
N HIS A 37 0.41 -16.85 11.22
CA HIS A 37 0.04 -18.19 11.64
C HIS A 37 -1.11 -18.72 10.76
N PRO A 38 -1.16 -20.04 10.48
CA PRO A 38 -2.29 -20.64 9.80
C PRO A 38 -3.62 -20.27 10.49
N SER A 39 -4.64 -19.96 9.69
CA SER A 39 -5.98 -19.62 10.18
C SER A 39 -6.05 -18.41 11.14
N SER A 40 -5.09 -17.47 11.06
CA SER A 40 -5.05 -16.27 11.91
C SER A 40 -5.26 -14.96 11.12
N PRO A 41 -6.44 -14.76 10.51
CA PRO A 41 -6.71 -13.59 9.65
C PRO A 41 -6.65 -12.24 10.39
N PHE A 42 -6.76 -12.25 11.72
CA PHE A 42 -6.70 -11.05 12.56
C PHE A 42 -5.31 -10.40 12.60
N GLU A 43 -4.24 -11.14 12.31
CA GLU A 43 -2.86 -10.63 12.29
C GLU A 43 -2.63 -9.59 11.19
N LYS A 44 -3.56 -9.48 10.21
CA LYS A 44 -3.54 -8.52 9.10
C LYS A 44 -4.77 -7.62 9.07
N GLY A 45 -5.44 -7.39 10.20
CA GLY A 45 -6.68 -6.59 10.26
C GLY A 45 -6.57 -5.21 9.59
N ASP A 46 -5.47 -4.50 9.79
CA ASP A 46 -5.22 -3.20 9.16
C ASP A 46 -4.98 -3.28 7.64
N CYS A 47 -4.43 -4.39 7.15
CA CYS A 47 -4.27 -4.63 5.72
C CYS A 47 -5.63 -4.83 5.04
N GLU A 48 -6.57 -5.54 5.67
CA GLU A 48 -7.91 -5.72 5.11
C GLU A 48 -8.66 -4.40 4.97
N VAL A 49 -8.52 -3.48 5.93
CA VAL A 49 -9.11 -2.14 5.79
C VAL A 49 -8.53 -1.39 4.59
N ASN A 50 -7.22 -1.48 4.35
CA ASN A 50 -6.61 -0.89 3.15
C ASN A 50 -7.09 -1.58 1.86
N HIS A 51 -7.26 -2.92 1.89
CA HIS A 51 -7.80 -3.67 0.77
C HIS A 51 -9.23 -3.25 0.42
N GLU A 52 -10.05 -2.88 1.41
CA GLU A 52 -11.39 -2.35 1.14
C GLU A 52 -11.36 -1.06 0.32
N PHE A 53 -10.45 -0.12 0.61
CA PHE A 53 -10.30 1.10 -0.18
C PHE A 53 -9.91 0.80 -1.63
N ILE A 54 -8.97 -0.11 -1.85
CA ILE A 54 -8.60 -0.57 -3.20
C ILE A 54 -9.81 -1.19 -3.90
N ARG A 55 -10.57 -2.05 -3.20
CA ARG A 55 -11.75 -2.74 -3.75
C ARG A 55 -12.90 -1.81 -4.14
N ARG A 56 -13.02 -0.61 -3.55
CA ARG A 56 -14.02 0.40 -3.95
C ARG A 56 -13.72 0.96 -5.35
N ILE A 57 -12.45 1.02 -5.73
CA ILE A 57 -11.96 1.54 -7.02
C ILE A 57 -11.76 0.41 -8.03
N ALA A 58 -11.14 -0.70 -7.61
CA ALA A 58 -10.87 -1.89 -8.40
C ALA A 58 -11.55 -3.13 -7.76
N PRO A 59 -12.82 -3.42 -8.13
CA PRO A 59 -13.59 -4.50 -7.52
C PRO A 59 -12.98 -5.89 -7.75
N LYS A 60 -13.29 -6.81 -6.83
CA LYS A 60 -12.92 -8.23 -6.98
C LYS A 60 -13.45 -8.82 -8.29
N GLY A 61 -12.71 -9.80 -8.82
CA GLY A 61 -13.08 -10.53 -10.04
C GLY A 61 -12.71 -9.83 -11.34
N LYS A 62 -12.11 -8.63 -11.28
CA LYS A 62 -11.49 -7.97 -12.43
C LYS A 62 -9.97 -8.11 -12.37
N PRO A 63 -9.31 -8.48 -13.49
CA PRO A 63 -7.85 -8.54 -13.53
C PRO A 63 -7.26 -7.14 -13.35
N PHE A 64 -6.06 -7.08 -12.77
CA PHE A 64 -5.29 -5.83 -12.65
C PHE A 64 -4.43 -5.57 -13.89
N ASP A 65 -4.28 -6.54 -14.80
CA ASP A 65 -3.51 -6.46 -16.04
C ASP A 65 -3.77 -5.19 -16.88
N PRO A 66 -5.01 -4.64 -16.97
CA PRO A 66 -5.24 -3.41 -17.73
C PRO A 66 -4.69 -2.14 -17.06
N TYR A 67 -4.34 -2.19 -15.77
CA TYR A 67 -3.84 -1.05 -15.03
C TYR A 67 -2.33 -0.89 -15.22
N THR A 68 -1.94 0.32 -15.59
CA THR A 68 -0.56 0.77 -15.65
C THR A 68 -0.10 1.24 -14.28
N GLN A 69 1.22 1.36 -14.08
CA GLN A 69 1.78 1.95 -12.87
C GLN A 69 1.21 3.36 -12.59
N LYS A 70 0.91 4.14 -13.64
CA LYS A 70 0.29 5.46 -13.50
C LYS A 70 -1.11 5.38 -12.87
N ASP A 71 -1.90 4.38 -13.25
CA ASP A 71 -3.25 4.17 -12.68
C ASP A 71 -3.16 3.74 -11.22
N ILE A 72 -2.20 2.87 -10.89
CA ILE A 72 -1.95 2.43 -9.52
C ILE A 72 -1.49 3.61 -8.65
N ASN A 73 -0.56 4.43 -9.14
CA ASN A 73 -0.10 5.64 -8.44
C ASN A 73 -1.26 6.62 -8.21
N LEU A 74 -2.11 6.83 -9.23
CA LEU A 74 -3.29 7.68 -9.10
C LEU A 74 -4.25 7.13 -8.03
N MET A 75 -4.60 5.85 -8.10
CA MET A 75 -5.44 5.19 -7.10
C MET A 75 -4.88 5.34 -5.68
N MET A 76 -3.60 5.05 -5.50
CA MET A 76 -2.95 5.15 -4.19
C MET A 76 -2.83 6.60 -3.69
N SER A 77 -2.69 7.58 -4.58
CA SER A 77 -2.72 9.01 -4.23
C SER A 77 -4.07 9.43 -3.66
N HIS A 78 -5.17 9.00 -4.28
CA HIS A 78 -6.51 9.23 -3.74
C HIS A 78 -6.74 8.53 -2.39
N ILE A 79 -6.33 7.25 -2.27
CA ILE A 79 -6.50 6.48 -1.02
C ILE A 79 -5.66 7.07 0.12
N ASN A 80 -4.42 7.47 -0.13
CA ASN A 80 -3.51 7.98 0.89
C ASN A 80 -3.71 9.47 1.21
N SER A 81 -4.50 10.18 0.42
CA SER A 81 -4.96 11.55 0.71
C SER A 81 -6.30 11.58 1.47
N TYR A 82 -6.97 10.43 1.63
CA TYR A 82 -8.20 10.34 2.40
C TYR A 82 -7.91 10.35 3.91
N ALA A 83 -8.51 11.32 4.63
CA ALA A 83 -8.38 11.44 6.08
C ALA A 83 -9.04 10.25 6.80
N ARG A 84 -8.40 9.76 7.88
CA ARG A 84 -8.88 8.59 8.61
C ARG A 84 -9.06 8.93 10.10
N PRO A 85 -10.21 8.60 10.71
CA PRO A 85 -10.42 8.81 12.15
C PRO A 85 -9.33 8.15 13.01
N LYS A 86 -8.88 6.95 12.63
CA LYS A 86 -7.79 6.23 13.34
C LYS A 86 -6.43 6.94 13.33
N LEU A 87 -6.27 7.95 12.46
CA LEU A 87 -5.06 8.77 12.34
C LEU A 87 -5.32 10.20 12.86
N ASN A 88 -6.25 10.40 13.80
CA ASN A 88 -6.67 11.72 14.29
C ASN A 88 -7.08 12.67 13.14
N ASP A 89 -7.89 12.14 12.22
CA ASP A 89 -8.36 12.82 11.01
C ASP A 89 -7.25 13.36 10.10
N LYS A 90 -6.05 12.76 10.19
CA LYS A 90 -4.96 12.98 9.25
C LYS A 90 -4.99 11.95 8.13
N THR A 91 -4.35 12.31 7.02
CA THR A 91 -4.20 11.42 5.87
C THR A 91 -3.01 10.48 6.09
N PRO A 92 -3.04 9.24 5.58
CA PRO A 92 -1.87 8.37 5.58
C PRO A 92 -0.62 9.04 5.02
N LEU A 93 -0.76 9.80 3.93
CA LEU A 93 0.35 10.54 3.32
C LEU A 93 0.94 11.59 4.27
N PHE A 94 0.10 12.31 5.02
CA PHE A 94 0.56 13.29 6.01
C PHE A 94 1.35 12.62 7.13
N VAL A 95 0.82 11.54 7.71
CA VAL A 95 1.49 10.79 8.79
C VAL A 95 2.80 10.18 8.30
N PHE A 96 2.80 9.62 7.09
CA PHE A 96 4.01 9.07 6.47
C PHE A 96 5.08 10.15 6.27
N ALA A 97 4.71 11.31 5.72
CA ALA A 97 5.64 12.40 5.49
C ALA A 97 6.21 13.00 6.79
N LEU A 98 5.43 12.96 7.88
CA LEU A 98 5.91 13.38 9.21
C LEU A 98 6.98 12.43 9.75
N LEU A 99 6.86 11.13 9.49
CA LEU A 99 7.79 10.10 9.97
C LEU A 99 9.04 9.97 9.09
N PHE A 100 8.88 10.03 7.76
CA PHE A 100 9.91 9.65 6.78
C PHE A 100 10.32 10.76 5.81
N SER A 101 9.74 11.97 5.93
CA SER A 101 9.84 13.10 4.98
C SER A 101 8.96 13.00 3.73
N LYS A 102 8.69 14.15 3.12
CA LYS A 102 7.95 14.26 1.85
C LYS A 102 8.76 13.74 0.66
N GLU A 103 10.09 13.86 0.70
CA GLU A 103 10.97 13.36 -0.34
C GLU A 103 10.83 11.84 -0.47
N VAL A 104 10.80 11.12 0.65
CA VAL A 104 10.60 9.66 0.62
C VAL A 104 9.25 9.26 0.04
N ALA A 105 8.19 10.03 0.31
CA ALA A 105 6.87 9.77 -0.26
C ALA A 105 6.87 9.90 -1.80
N SER A 106 7.69 10.80 -2.35
CA SER A 106 7.77 11.04 -3.80
C SER A 106 8.31 9.83 -4.57
N TYR A 107 9.19 9.02 -3.97
CA TYR A 107 9.70 7.79 -4.59
C TYR A 107 8.62 6.73 -4.84
N PHE A 108 7.50 6.79 -4.10
CA PHE A 108 6.35 5.91 -4.33
C PHE A 108 5.41 6.41 -5.43
N GLY A 109 5.67 7.58 -6.02
CA GLY A 109 4.77 8.20 -7.00
C GLY A 109 3.41 8.58 -6.40
N ILE A 110 3.35 8.79 -5.09
CA ILE A 110 2.13 9.18 -4.37
C ILE A 110 2.10 10.70 -4.25
N GLU A 111 1.03 11.30 -4.74
CA GLU A 111 0.81 12.74 -4.70
C GLU A 111 -0.35 13.10 -3.75
N HIS A 112 -0.32 14.33 -3.25
CA HIS A 112 -1.41 14.85 -2.43
C HIS A 112 -2.60 15.24 -3.30
N ILE A 113 -3.78 14.74 -2.94
CA ILE A 113 -5.06 15.11 -3.56
C ILE A 113 -5.86 15.94 -2.56
N ASP A 114 -6.31 17.12 -2.99
CA ASP A 114 -7.16 17.97 -2.16
C ASP A 114 -8.47 17.25 -1.78
N PRO A 115 -9.00 17.44 -0.56
CA PRO A 115 -10.15 16.68 -0.06
C PRO A 115 -11.39 16.67 -0.95
N ASP A 116 -11.66 17.79 -1.64
CA ASP A 116 -12.77 17.98 -2.58
C ASP A 116 -12.59 17.22 -3.91
N LYS A 117 -11.36 16.84 -4.24
CA LYS A 117 -11.01 16.10 -5.46
C LYS A 117 -10.86 14.60 -5.25
N ILE A 118 -10.99 14.13 -4.01
CA ILE A 118 -10.83 12.70 -3.70
C ILE A 118 -11.97 11.89 -4.32
N ASN A 119 -11.62 10.92 -5.18
CA ASN A 119 -12.54 9.95 -5.72
C ASN A 119 -12.11 8.54 -5.30
N LEU A 120 -12.94 7.87 -4.49
CA LEU A 120 -12.71 6.50 -4.01
C LEU A 120 -13.64 5.49 -4.67
N THR A 121 -14.15 5.80 -5.86
CA THR A 121 -15.10 4.95 -6.59
C THR A 121 -14.47 4.41 -7.87
N GLN A 122 -15.13 3.45 -8.50
CA GLN A 122 -14.70 2.87 -9.78
C GLN A 122 -14.52 3.92 -10.89
N SER A 123 -15.20 5.07 -10.81
CA SER A 123 -15.11 6.11 -11.82
C SER A 123 -13.72 6.72 -11.94
N LEU A 124 -12.87 6.57 -10.92
CA LEU A 124 -11.50 7.08 -10.92
C LEU A 124 -10.68 6.51 -12.08
N LEU A 125 -10.84 5.22 -12.36
CA LEU A 125 -10.04 4.49 -13.36
C LEU A 125 -10.86 4.07 -14.58
N SER A 126 -12.16 4.37 -14.62
CA SER A 126 -13.06 3.92 -15.69
C SER A 126 -13.09 4.86 -16.91
N GLN A 127 -12.34 5.95 -16.93
CA GLN A 127 -12.30 6.89 -18.07
C GLN A 127 -11.26 6.51 -19.13
N ARG A 128 -11.08 5.22 -19.40
CA ARG A 128 -10.29 4.73 -20.54
C ARG A 128 -11.19 4.25 -21.66
#